data_AF-A0A1G9H0U3-F1
#
_entry.id   AF-A0A1G9H0U3-F1
#
_cell.length_a   1.000
_cell.length_b   1.000
_cell.length_c   1.000
_cell.angle_alpha   90.00
_cell.angle_beta   90.00
_cell.angle_gamma   90.00
#
_symmetry.space_group_name_H-M   'P 1'
#
loop_
_entity.id
_entity.type
_entity.pdbx_description
1 polymer ?
#
loop_
_entity_poly.entity_id
_entity_poly.type
_entity_poly.pdbx_seq_one_letter_code
_entity_poly.pdbx_strand_id
1 'polypeptide(L)' 'MTKIHKTPWQKVHAKFGMPPSQFARVLNRHRSKISRALRDDKGLISGRDQELLIEVASNYNIPLTSDDLTPEVQ' A
#
# COMPACT_ATOMS: atom_id res chain seq x y z
N MET A 1 -10.62 22.73 -4.14
CA MET A 1 -10.62 21.31 -3.73
C MET A 1 -9.18 20.90 -3.46
N THR A 2 -8.80 20.73 -2.20
CA THR A 2 -7.48 20.20 -1.82
C THR A 2 -7.39 18.75 -2.31
N LYS A 3 -6.45 18.45 -3.21
CA LYS A 3 -6.15 17.07 -3.57
C LYS A 3 -5.68 16.35 -2.30
N ILE A 4 -6.37 15.28 -1.89
CA ILE A 4 -5.89 14.43 -0.80
C ILE A 4 -4.68 13.66 -1.37
N HIS A 5 -3.47 14.09 -1.03
CA HIS A 5 -2.26 13.37 -1.39
C HIS A 5 -2.25 12.03 -0.67
N LYS A 6 -2.30 10.94 -1.43
CA LYS A 6 -2.27 9.59 -0.87
C LYS A 6 -0.83 9.17 -0.62
N THR A 7 -0.57 8.61 0.56
CA THR A 7 0.71 7.98 0.86
C THR A 7 0.91 6.72 0.00
N PRO A 8 2.15 6.24 -0.18
CA PRO A 8 2.40 4.99 -0.89
C PRO A 8 1.51 3.83 -0.41
N TRP A 9 1.43 3.60 0.91
CA TRP A 9 0.54 2.57 1.46
C TRP A 9 -0.94 2.74 1.07
N GLN A 10 -1.43 3.98 1.04
CA GLN A 10 -2.82 4.27 0.65
C GLN A 10 -3.06 4.08 -0.85
N LYS A 11 -2.08 4.43 -1.71
CA LYS A 11 -2.14 4.20 -3.15
C LYS A 11 -2.20 2.70 -3.46
N VAL A 12 -1.27 1.94 -2.87
CA VAL A 12 -1.24 0.49 -3.02
C VAL A 12 -2.54 -0.15 -2.54
N HIS A 13 -2.98 0.15 -1.32
CA HIS A 13 -4.22 -0.44 -0.80
C HIS A 13 -5.45 -0.12 -1.67
N ALA A 14 -5.52 1.09 -2.24
CA ALA A 14 -6.60 1.45 -3.16
C ALA A 14 -6.59 0.60 -4.44
N LYS A 15 -5.42 0.22 -4.97
CA LYS A 15 -5.29 -0.67 -6.13
C LYS A 15 -5.75 -2.10 -5.84
N PHE A 16 -5.51 -2.58 -4.62
CA PHE A 16 -5.97 -3.89 -4.17
C PHE A 16 -7.50 -3.97 -4.00
N GLY A 17 -8.18 -2.83 -3.82
CA GLY A 17 -9.64 -2.76 -3.83
C GLY A 17 -10.35 -3.58 -2.73
N MET A 18 -9.63 -3.99 -1.70
CA MET A 18 -10.14 -4.89 -0.65
C MET A 18 -10.09 -4.22 0.73
N PRO A 19 -10.86 -4.70 1.71
CA PRO A 19 -10.81 -4.17 3.08
C PRO A 19 -9.42 -4.35 3.72
N PRO A 20 -9.01 -3.47 4.65
CA PRO A 20 -7.70 -3.56 5.32
C PRO A 20 -7.44 -4.91 6.01
N SER A 21 -8.48 -5.59 6.49
CA SER A 21 -8.39 -6.92 7.10
C SER A 21 -8.05 -8.00 6.07
N GLN A 22 -8.63 -7.92 4.87
CA GLN A 22 -8.34 -8.82 3.76
C GLN A 22 -6.94 -8.52 3.19
N PHE A 23 -6.60 -7.24 3.02
CA PHE A 23 -5.27 -6.84 2.58
C PHE A 23 -4.17 -7.34 3.52
N ALA A 24 -4.38 -7.23 4.83
CA ALA A 24 -3.44 -7.79 5.81
C ALA A 24 -3.27 -9.31 5.70
N ARG A 25 -4.35 -10.05 5.43
CA ARG A 25 -4.29 -11.51 5.21
C ARG A 25 -3.51 -11.86 3.96
N VAL A 26 -3.78 -11.15 2.86
CA VAL A 26 -3.09 -11.33 1.57
C VAL A 26 -1.59 -11.09 1.71
N LEU A 27 -1.18 -10.08 2.48
CA LEU A 27 0.23 -9.79 2.75
C LEU A 27 0.86 -10.67 3.84
N ASN A 28 0.10 -11.59 4.44
CA ASN A 28 0.51 -12.34 5.63
C ASN A 28 1.09 -11.42 6.74
N ARG A 29 0.41 -10.30 6.99
CA ARG A 29 0.78 -9.29 8.01
C ARG A 29 -0.31 -9.15 9.07
N HIS A 30 0.09 -8.71 10.25
CA HIS A 30 -0.88 -8.34 11.29
C HIS A 30 -1.72 -7.13 10.86
N ARG A 31 -3.05 -7.23 11.06
CA ARG A 31 -4.01 -6.16 10.78
C ARG A 31 -3.63 -4.81 11.40
N SER A 32 -3.03 -4.83 12.60
CA SER A 32 -2.63 -3.62 13.32
C SER A 32 -1.48 -2.89 12.62
N LYS A 33 -0.57 -3.61 11.95
CA LYS A 33 0.51 -2.99 11.17
C LYS A 33 -0.04 -2.30 9.93
N ILE A 34 -0.89 -2.99 9.16
CA ILE A 34 -1.55 -2.42 7.99
C ILE A 34 -2.40 -1.21 8.38
N SER A 35 -3.20 -1.30 9.45
CA SER A 35 -4.02 -0.18 9.89
C SER A 35 -3.20 1.03 10.33
N ARG A 36 -2.00 0.84 10.90
CA ARG A 36 -1.10 1.95 11.22
C ARG A 36 -0.54 2.56 9.95
N ALA A 37 -0.05 1.74 9.01
CA ALA A 37 0.51 2.19 7.74
C ALA A 37 -0.49 3.00 6.90
N LEU A 38 -1.77 2.63 6.91
CA LEU A 38 -2.83 3.35 6.17
C LEU A 38 -3.25 4.68 6.82
N ARG A 39 -2.96 4.87 8.11
CA ARG A 39 -3.27 6.10 8.87
C ARG A 39 -2.05 6.99 9.09
N ASP A 40 -0.86 6.50 8.76
CA ASP A 40 0.38 7.25 8.86
C ASP A 40 0.41 8.31 7.76
N ASP A 41 0.60 9.57 8.15
CA ASP A 41 0.64 10.73 7.25
C ASP A 41 1.79 10.65 6.22
N LYS A 42 2.88 9.94 6.56
CA LYS A 42 3.97 9.65 5.62
C LYS A 42 3.73 8.37 4.84
N GLY A 43 3.21 7.35 5.52
CA GLY A 43 2.84 6.05 4.94
C GLY A 43 3.90 5.50 3.98
N LEU A 44 5.17 5.56 4.38
CA LEU A 44 6.30 5.07 3.58
C LEU A 44 6.35 3.55 3.56
N ILE A 45 6.80 3.00 2.42
CA ILE A 45 7.00 1.56 2.23
C ILE A 45 8.48 1.25 2.45
N SER A 46 8.77 0.26 3.29
CA SER A 46 10.13 -0.25 3.46
C SER A 46 10.53 -1.11 2.26
N GLY A 47 11.82 -1.27 1.97
CA GLY A 47 12.27 -2.12 0.85
C GLY A 47 11.71 -3.56 0.94
N ARG A 48 11.67 -4.13 2.15
CA ARG A 48 11.07 -5.45 2.38
C ARG A 48 9.56 -5.49 2.11
N ASP A 49 8.83 -4.45 2.50
CA ASP A 49 7.40 -4.39 2.18
C ASP A 49 7.16 -4.10 0.70
N GLN A 50 8.05 -3.37 0.04
CA GLN A 50 8.00 -3.13 -1.41
C GLN A 50 8.13 -4.45 -2.18
N GLU A 51 9.12 -5.27 -1.85
CA GLU A 51 9.31 -6.60 -2.45
C GLU A 51 8.06 -7.47 -2.30
N LEU A 52 7.53 -7.54 -1.07
CA LEU A 52 6.30 -8.25 -0.76
C LEU A 52 5.10 -7.72 -1.57
N LEU A 53 4.94 -6.41 -1.67
CA LEU A 53 3.84 -5.80 -2.41
C LEU A 53 3.91 -6.09 -3.89
N ILE A 54 5.12 -6.08 -4.49
CA ILE A 54 5.32 -6.43 -5.91
C ILE A 54 5.00 -7.89 -6.16
N GLU A 55 5.50 -8.80 -5.31
CA GLU A 55 5.23 -10.23 -5.41
C GLU A 55 3.72 -10.51 -5.35
N VAL A 56 3.06 -9.96 -4.33
CA VAL A 56 1.64 -10.16 -4.12
C VAL A 56 0.83 -9.51 -5.25
N ALA A 57 1.19 -8.32 -5.71
CA ALA A 57 0.48 -7.68 -6.81
C ALA A 57 0.56 -8.50 -8.10
N SER A 58 1.71 -9.09 -8.38
CA SER A 58 1.89 -10.05 -9.48
C SER A 58 0.93 -11.24 -9.35
N ASN A 59 0.89 -11.86 -8.17
CA ASN A 59 0.02 -13.02 -7.90
C ASN A 59 -1.49 -12.71 -8.05
N TYR A 60 -1.89 -11.45 -7.83
CA TYR A 60 -3.28 -11.00 -7.93
C TYR A 60 -3.58 -10.25 -9.24
N ASN A 61 -2.64 -10.17 -10.19
CA ASN A 61 -2.74 -9.40 -11.43
C ASN A 61 -3.11 -7.92 -11.20
N ILE A 62 -2.56 -7.31 -10.16
CA ILE A 62 -2.79 -5.90 -9.82
C ILE A 62 -1.69 -5.06 -10.48
N PRO A 63 -2.05 -4.08 -11.34
CA PRO A 63 -1.06 -3.22 -11.99
C PRO A 63 -0.55 -2.17 -11.02
N LEU A 64 0.64 -2.46 -10.47
CA LEU A 64 1.36 -1.65 -9.51
C LEU A 64 2.54 -0.95 -10.20
N THR A 65 2.60 0.38 -10.15
CA THR A 65 3.66 1.17 -10.78
C THR A 65 4.65 1.72 -9.74
N SER A 66 5.77 2.26 -10.21
CA SER A 66 6.72 2.99 -9.35
C SER A 66 6.04 4.11 -8.57
N ASP A 67 5.12 4.83 -9.22
CA ASP A 67 4.43 5.98 -8.66
C ASP A 67 3.47 5.57 -7.53
N ASP A 68 2.97 4.33 -7.53
CA ASP A 68 2.17 3.80 -6.44
C ASP A 68 3.04 3.55 -5.17
N LEU A 69 4.34 3.27 -5.36
CA LEU A 69 5.28 2.88 -4.30
C LEU A 69 6.10 4.04 -3.74
N THR A 70 6.18 5.16 -4.44
CA THR A 70 6.95 6.34 -4.04
C THR A 70 6.03 7.47 -3.54
N PRO A 71 6.49 8.32 -2.60
CA PRO A 71 5.76 9.53 -2.25
C PRO A 71 5.59 10.43 -3.47
N GLU A 72 4.45 11.12 -3.58
CA GLU A 72 4.36 12.23 -4.53
C GLU A 72 5.36 13.30 -4.07
N VAL A 73 6.33 13.63 -4.93
CA VAL A 73 7.28 14.70 -4.66
C VAL A 73 6.47 16.00 -4.59
N GLN A 74 6.54 16.67 -3.44
CA GLN A 74 6.02 18.03 -3.28
C GLN A 74 6.98 19.03 -3.94
#